data_AF-A0A959ES87-F1
#
_entry.id   AF-A0A959ES87-F1
#
_cell.length_a   1.000
_cell.length_b   1.000
_cell.length_c   1.000
_cell.angle_alpha   90.00
_cell.angle_beta   90.00
_cell.angle_gamma   90.00
#
_symmetry.space_group_name_H-M   'P 1'
#
loop_
_entity.id
_entity.type
_entity.pdbx_description
1 polymer ?
#
loop_
_entity_poly.entity_id
_entity_poly.type
_entity_poly.pdbx_seq_one_letter_code
_entity_poly.pdbx_strand_id
1 'polypeptide(L)'
;LGLGRIRLAIGGSMGGQQALEWAVEEPDRFDQLCVLATNAFHSPWGIAFNEAQRMALESGGREQGLETARAIAMLSYRNYGIFGRSQSEGNAGKIDGYRASSYQRYQGEKLRRRFDPDSYRVLSKAMDSHHLGRGRESAEAALASIRARTLVVGIRSDILFPVEEQEFLARHIPQGSLVVIESPYGHDGFLVETETIGRHLLAFLNRRPAAARPTYLPGTESF
;
A
#
# COMPACT_ATOMS: atom_id res chain seq x y z
N LEU A 1 -5.06 26.34 3.43
CA LEU A 1 -5.27 26.18 1.96
C LEU A 1 -6.71 26.43 1.51
N GLY A 2 -7.74 26.37 2.39
CA GLY A 2 -9.12 26.75 2.02
C GLY A 2 -9.81 25.79 1.03
N LEU A 3 -9.30 24.56 0.90
CA LEU A 3 -9.82 23.56 -0.03
C LEU A 3 -10.91 22.74 0.66
N GLY A 4 -12.17 22.92 0.24
CA GLY A 4 -13.32 22.16 0.76
C GLY A 4 -13.35 20.73 0.23
N ARG A 5 -13.77 20.54 -1.02
CA ARG A 5 -13.90 19.22 -1.66
C ARG A 5 -12.70 18.92 -2.57
N ILE A 6 -12.18 17.71 -2.51
CA ILE A 6 -11.00 17.27 -3.28
C ILE A 6 -11.44 16.21 -4.30
N ARG A 7 -11.02 16.37 -5.55
CA ARG A 7 -11.43 15.45 -6.62
C ARG A 7 -10.87 14.02 -6.45
N LEU A 8 -9.60 13.89 -6.05
CA LEU A 8 -8.93 12.60 -5.95
C LEU A 8 -7.97 12.62 -4.76
N ALA A 9 -8.10 11.62 -3.87
CA ALA A 9 -7.01 11.18 -3.01
C ALA A 9 -6.34 9.95 -3.62
N ILE A 10 -5.02 9.94 -3.70
CA ILE A 10 -4.26 8.79 -4.20
C ILE A 10 -3.07 8.50 -3.29
N GLY A 11 -2.88 7.23 -2.94
CA GLY A 11 -1.80 6.80 -2.05
C GLY A 11 -1.47 5.32 -2.22
N GLY A 12 -0.17 5.03 -2.28
CA GLY A 12 0.36 3.67 -2.27
C GLY A 12 0.96 3.29 -0.92
N SER A 13 0.92 2.01 -0.54
CA SER A 13 1.53 1.53 0.72
C SER A 13 1.00 2.31 1.93
N MET A 14 1.87 2.77 2.82
CA MET A 14 1.50 3.65 3.94
C MET A 14 0.71 4.90 3.50
N GLY A 15 0.96 5.45 2.32
CA GLY A 15 0.15 6.56 1.78
C GLY A 15 -1.28 6.14 1.46
N GLY A 16 -1.50 4.88 1.10
CA GLY A 16 -2.83 4.29 0.92
C GLY A 16 -3.55 4.13 2.27
N GLN A 17 -2.84 3.72 3.32
CA GLN A 17 -3.38 3.66 4.69
C GLN A 17 -3.87 5.04 5.15
N GLN A 18 -3.07 6.08 4.92
CA GLN A 18 -3.45 7.47 5.23
C GLN A 18 -4.68 7.93 4.43
N ALA A 19 -4.72 7.62 3.13
CA ALA A 19 -5.85 8.00 2.29
C ALA A 19 -7.16 7.29 2.70
N LEU A 20 -7.06 6.04 3.18
CA LEU A 20 -8.20 5.29 3.72
C LEU A 20 -8.71 5.89 5.03
N GLU A 21 -7.84 6.14 6.01
CA GLU A 21 -8.24 6.77 7.28
C GLU A 21 -8.91 8.13 7.02
N TRP A 22 -8.34 8.96 6.14
CA TRP A 22 -8.93 10.26 5.83
C TRP A 22 -10.30 10.15 5.16
N ALA A 23 -10.48 9.18 4.24
CA ALA A 23 -11.76 8.93 3.61
C ALA A 23 -12.82 8.37 4.57
N VAL A 24 -12.40 7.70 5.65
CA VAL A 24 -13.30 7.22 6.72
C VAL A 24 -13.66 8.36 7.68
N GLU A 25 -12.70 9.20 8.06
CA GLU A 25 -12.91 10.34 8.96
C GLU A 25 -13.73 11.46 8.32
N GLU A 26 -13.53 11.72 7.02
CA GLU A 26 -14.26 12.72 6.26
C GLU A 26 -14.90 12.11 4.98
N PRO A 27 -16.01 11.36 5.10
CA PRO A 27 -16.60 10.62 3.97
C PRO A 27 -16.98 11.45 2.75
N ASP A 28 -17.32 12.73 2.94
CA ASP A 28 -17.73 13.65 1.87
C ASP A 28 -16.55 14.47 1.29
N ARG A 29 -15.33 14.27 1.78
CA ARG A 29 -14.15 15.07 1.40
C ARG A 29 -13.67 14.80 -0.01
N PHE A 30 -13.80 13.56 -0.47
CA PHE A 30 -13.23 13.08 -1.72
C PHE A 30 -14.30 12.59 -2.70
N ASP A 31 -14.23 13.02 -3.96
CA ASP A 31 -15.07 12.41 -5.01
C ASP A 31 -14.59 11.01 -5.36
N GLN A 32 -13.27 10.85 -5.38
CA GLN A 32 -12.59 9.65 -5.83
C GLN A 32 -11.42 9.32 -4.93
N LEU A 33 -11.19 8.02 -4.74
CA LEU A 33 -10.09 7.47 -3.98
C LEU A 33 -9.36 6.45 -4.86
N CYS A 34 -8.03 6.48 -4.86
CA CYS A 34 -7.19 5.48 -5.51
C CYS A 34 -6.15 4.98 -4.51
N VAL A 35 -6.26 3.73 -4.11
CA VAL A 35 -5.36 3.12 -3.11
C VAL A 35 -4.62 1.97 -3.75
N LEU A 36 -3.30 1.95 -3.60
CA LEU A 36 -2.42 1.00 -4.27
C LEU A 36 -1.61 0.21 -3.25
N ALA A 37 -1.53 -1.11 -3.40
CA ALA A 37 -0.71 -2.00 -2.56
C ALA A 37 -0.78 -1.56 -1.09
N THR A 38 -1.95 -1.66 -0.48
CA THR A 38 -2.24 -1.21 0.89
C THR A 38 -3.32 -2.09 1.51
N ASN A 39 -3.66 -1.85 2.77
CA ASN A 39 -4.59 -2.65 3.54
C ASN A 39 -5.50 -1.83 4.47
N ALA A 40 -6.55 -2.50 4.97
CA ALA A 40 -7.46 -1.95 5.96
C ALA A 40 -6.88 -1.96 7.39
N PHE A 41 -5.96 -2.88 7.65
CA PHE A 41 -5.23 -3.03 8.89
C PHE A 41 -3.94 -3.79 8.60
N HIS A 42 -2.90 -3.55 9.39
CA HIS A 42 -1.60 -4.18 9.17
C HIS A 42 -1.62 -5.64 9.64
N SER A 43 -1.12 -6.56 8.80
CA SER A 43 -1.15 -8.00 9.09
C SER A 43 -0.09 -8.41 10.13
N PRO A 44 -0.27 -9.55 10.83
CA PRO A 44 0.76 -10.09 11.73
C PRO A 44 2.12 -10.30 11.04
N TRP A 45 2.11 -10.69 9.76
CA TRP A 45 3.31 -10.79 8.93
C TRP A 45 4.02 -9.43 8.80
N GLY A 46 3.28 -8.39 8.42
CA GLY A 46 3.81 -7.03 8.31
C GLY A 46 4.34 -6.49 9.64
N ILE A 47 3.65 -6.78 10.76
CA ILE A 47 4.08 -6.37 12.11
C ILE A 47 5.39 -7.04 12.49
N ALA A 48 5.48 -8.38 12.34
CA ALA A 48 6.70 -9.13 12.63
C ALA A 48 7.88 -8.65 11.77
N PHE A 49 7.61 -8.37 10.50
CA PHE A 49 8.61 -7.86 9.57
C PHE A 49 9.13 -6.47 9.96
N ASN A 50 8.26 -5.56 10.42
CA ASN A 50 8.66 -4.26 10.94
C ASN A 50 9.41 -4.37 12.27
N GLU A 51 9.04 -5.32 13.12
CA GLU A 51 9.74 -5.54 14.39
C GLU A 51 11.18 -6.02 14.17
N ALA A 52 11.41 -6.93 13.22
CA ALA A 52 12.78 -7.34 12.86
C ALA A 52 13.66 -6.15 12.43
N GLN A 53 13.09 -5.18 11.73
CA GLN A 53 13.79 -3.94 11.36
C GLN A 53 14.10 -3.07 12.58
N ARG A 54 13.17 -2.96 13.54
CA ARG A 54 13.41 -2.20 14.78
C ARG A 54 14.44 -2.86 15.70
N MET A 55 14.45 -4.19 15.78
CA MET A 55 15.51 -4.93 16.48
C MET A 55 16.90 -4.63 15.87
N ALA A 56 16.98 -4.47 14.55
CA ALA A 56 18.21 -4.03 13.89
C ALA A 56 18.59 -2.60 14.27
N LEU A 57 17.63 -1.67 14.38
CA LEU A 57 17.87 -0.30 14.86
C LEU A 57 18.37 -0.26 16.31
N GLU A 58 17.88 -1.16 17.16
CA GLU A 58 18.25 -1.24 18.58
C GLU A 58 19.63 -1.84 18.82
N SER A 59 19.98 -2.88 18.06
CA SER A 59 21.24 -3.60 18.23
C SER A 59 22.40 -3.01 17.41
N GLY A 60 22.12 -2.40 16.25
CA GLY A 60 23.13 -2.00 15.28
C GLY A 60 23.69 -0.58 15.45
N GLY A 61 23.28 0.17 16.47
CA GLY A 61 23.57 1.60 16.56
C GLY A 61 22.78 2.41 15.53
N ARG A 62 22.81 3.74 15.68
CA ARG A 62 21.91 4.64 14.95
C ARG A 62 22.00 4.51 13.42
N GLU A 63 23.21 4.52 12.89
CA GLU A 63 23.49 4.55 11.46
C GLU A 63 23.47 3.14 10.84
N GLN A 64 24.25 2.19 11.38
CA GLN A 64 24.35 0.83 10.87
C GLN A 64 23.08 0.00 11.14
N GLY A 65 22.36 0.32 12.22
CA GLY A 65 21.04 -0.22 12.48
C GLY A 65 20.04 0.16 11.38
N LEU A 66 20.08 1.40 10.87
CA LEU A 66 19.20 1.83 9.78
C LEU A 66 19.56 1.15 8.45
N GLU A 67 20.85 0.97 8.16
CA GLU A 67 21.28 0.22 6.97
C GLU A 67 20.77 -1.24 7.02
N THR A 68 20.87 -1.87 8.18
CA THR A 68 20.42 -3.25 8.40
C THR A 68 18.90 -3.35 8.34
N ALA A 69 18.18 -2.44 9.00
CA ALA A 69 16.73 -2.33 8.92
C ALA A 69 16.26 -2.18 7.47
N ARG A 70 16.93 -1.34 6.68
CA ARG A 70 16.63 -1.19 5.26
C ARG A 70 16.94 -2.45 4.47
N ALA A 71 18.05 -3.13 4.73
CA ALA A 71 18.38 -4.38 4.06
C ALA A 71 17.31 -5.46 4.32
N ILE A 72 16.79 -5.56 5.55
CA ILE A 72 15.64 -6.41 5.87
C ILE A 72 14.43 -5.97 5.02
N ALA A 73 14.07 -4.68 5.07
CA ALA A 73 12.92 -4.12 4.36
C ALA A 73 12.93 -4.40 2.84
N MET A 74 14.10 -4.32 2.21
CA MET A 74 14.27 -4.58 0.77
C MET A 74 13.81 -5.97 0.34
N LEU A 75 13.81 -6.96 1.24
CA LEU A 75 13.35 -8.31 0.93
C LEU A 75 11.83 -8.39 0.78
N SER A 76 11.05 -7.59 1.51
CA SER A 76 9.58 -7.55 1.36
C SER A 76 9.12 -6.60 0.24
N TYR A 77 9.92 -5.58 -0.08
CA TYR A 77 9.60 -4.70 -1.21
C TYR A 77 9.77 -5.38 -2.57
N ARG A 78 10.54 -6.47 -2.58
CA ARG A 78 10.80 -7.34 -3.73
C ARG A 78 10.19 -8.72 -3.47
N ASN A 79 10.65 -9.72 -4.21
CA ASN A 79 10.29 -11.11 -4.01
C ASN A 79 11.42 -12.02 -4.50
N TYR A 80 11.27 -13.31 -4.22
CA TYR A 80 12.21 -14.35 -4.64
C TYR A 80 12.55 -14.28 -6.15
N GLY A 81 11.53 -14.14 -7.00
CA GLY A 81 11.69 -14.16 -8.45
C GLY A 81 12.52 -12.99 -9.00
N ILE A 82 12.26 -11.76 -8.56
CA ILE A 82 13.03 -10.59 -9.03
C ILE A 82 14.45 -10.56 -8.48
N PHE A 83 14.69 -11.05 -7.26
CA PHE A 83 16.04 -11.21 -6.75
C PHE A 83 16.83 -12.23 -7.58
N GLY A 84 16.24 -13.38 -7.88
CA GLY A 84 16.85 -14.39 -8.75
C GLY A 84 17.21 -13.85 -10.13
N ARG A 85 16.37 -13.02 -10.73
CA ARG A 85 16.66 -12.40 -12.04
C ARG A 85 17.70 -11.29 -11.97
N SER A 86 17.55 -10.36 -11.04
CA SER A 86 18.34 -9.11 -11.04
C SER A 86 19.68 -9.23 -10.31
N GLN A 87 19.77 -10.13 -9.33
CA GLN A 87 20.94 -10.30 -8.46
C GLN A 87 21.60 -11.68 -8.61
N SER A 88 21.30 -12.42 -9.68
CA SER A 88 21.95 -13.70 -10.01
C SER A 88 23.47 -13.54 -10.19
N GLU A 89 24.20 -14.57 -9.76
CA GLU A 89 25.64 -14.67 -9.97
C GLU A 89 25.93 -15.50 -11.21
N GLY A 90 26.87 -15.04 -12.04
CA GLY A 90 27.27 -15.74 -13.26
C GLY A 90 28.42 -16.72 -13.05
N ASN A 91 29.17 -16.57 -11.97
CA ASN A 91 30.32 -17.41 -11.64
C ASN A 91 29.97 -18.44 -10.55
N ALA A 92 29.81 -19.70 -10.94
CA ALA A 92 29.49 -20.80 -10.02
C ALA A 92 30.62 -21.15 -9.03
N GLY A 93 31.87 -20.75 -9.30
CA GLY A 93 33.00 -20.94 -8.38
C GLY A 93 33.12 -19.84 -7.32
N LYS A 94 32.25 -18.84 -7.34
CA LYS A 94 32.27 -17.74 -6.38
C LYS A 94 31.72 -18.21 -5.03
N ILE A 95 32.46 -17.93 -3.96
CA ILE A 95 32.12 -18.36 -2.60
C ILE A 95 31.72 -17.19 -1.67
N ASP A 96 32.02 -15.94 -2.04
CA ASP A 96 31.65 -14.73 -1.29
C ASP A 96 31.58 -13.49 -2.22
N GLY A 97 31.13 -12.35 -1.70
CA GLY A 97 31.06 -11.08 -2.44
C GLY A 97 29.96 -11.07 -3.50
N TYR A 98 28.86 -11.77 -3.24
CA TYR A 98 27.76 -11.93 -4.19
C TYR A 98 27.09 -10.59 -4.53
N ARG A 99 26.56 -10.52 -5.77
CA ARG A 99 25.80 -9.36 -6.24
C ARG A 99 24.64 -9.01 -5.29
N ALA A 100 23.88 -10.02 -4.85
CA ALA A 100 22.80 -9.85 -3.88
C ALA A 100 23.28 -9.21 -2.57
N SER A 101 24.43 -9.64 -2.03
CA SER A 101 25.02 -9.06 -0.82
C SER A 101 25.44 -7.60 -1.02
N SER A 102 26.12 -7.29 -2.13
CA SER A 102 26.51 -5.91 -2.46
C SER A 102 25.30 -4.99 -2.67
N TYR A 103 24.24 -5.49 -3.30
CA TYR A 103 23.01 -4.77 -3.54
C TYR A 103 22.33 -4.38 -2.22
N GLN A 104 22.21 -5.33 -1.28
CA GLN A 104 21.60 -5.08 0.02
C GLN A 104 22.38 -4.03 0.82
N ARG A 105 23.71 -4.14 0.86
CA ARG A 105 24.58 -3.15 1.50
C ARG A 105 24.40 -1.75 0.90
N TYR A 106 24.42 -1.66 -0.44
CA TYR A 106 24.25 -0.39 -1.14
C TYR A 106 22.87 0.25 -0.89
N GLN A 107 21.78 -0.54 -0.88
CA GLN A 107 20.44 0.00 -0.58
C GLN A 107 20.33 0.53 0.85
N GLY A 108 20.97 -0.14 1.81
CA GLY A 108 21.07 0.31 3.19
C GLY A 108 21.79 1.65 3.29
N GLU A 109 23.01 1.73 2.77
CA GLU A 109 23.81 2.96 2.75
C GLU A 109 23.08 4.11 2.05
N LYS A 110 22.43 3.83 0.92
CA LYS A 110 21.67 4.81 0.16
C LYS A 110 20.51 5.40 0.96
N LEU A 111 19.81 4.60 1.79
CA LEU A 111 18.76 5.13 2.67
C LEU A 111 19.36 5.95 3.81
N ARG A 112 20.40 5.43 4.46
CA ARG A 112 21.05 6.08 5.60
C ARG A 112 21.43 7.54 5.30
N ARG A 113 21.94 7.81 4.10
CA ARG A 113 22.32 9.17 3.67
C ARG A 113 21.17 10.17 3.53
N ARG A 114 19.91 9.72 3.54
CA ARG A 114 18.74 10.56 3.24
C ARG A 114 17.54 10.35 4.16
N PHE A 115 17.69 9.56 5.23
CA PHE A 115 16.58 9.23 6.12
C PHE A 115 17.04 9.15 7.56
N ASP A 116 16.19 9.64 8.45
CA ASP A 116 16.46 9.69 9.88
C ASP A 116 16.03 8.37 10.56
N PRO A 117 16.90 7.71 11.35
CA PRO A 117 16.58 6.46 12.04
C PRO A 117 15.41 6.55 13.03
N ASP A 118 15.23 7.68 13.71
CA ASP A 118 14.13 7.85 14.67
C ASP A 118 12.79 8.00 13.94
N SER A 119 12.79 8.73 12.83
CA SER A 119 11.66 8.83 11.91
C SER A 119 11.29 7.46 11.35
N TYR A 120 12.28 6.63 10.99
CA TYR A 120 12.05 5.25 10.54
C TYR A 120 11.34 4.42 11.62
N ARG A 121 11.82 4.51 12.87
CA ARG A 121 11.20 3.83 14.01
C ARG A 121 9.76 4.27 14.20
N VAL A 122 9.50 5.57 14.24
CA VAL A 122 8.15 6.13 14.45
C VAL A 122 7.20 5.71 13.32
N LEU A 123 7.62 5.86 12.06
CA LEU A 123 6.79 5.48 10.91
C LEU A 123 6.53 3.97 10.87
N SER A 124 7.50 3.13 11.24
CA SER A 124 7.26 1.68 11.32
C SER A 124 6.22 1.32 12.38
N LYS A 125 6.21 2.01 13.54
CA LYS A 125 5.18 1.83 14.57
C LYS A 125 3.84 2.38 14.13
N ALA A 126 3.81 3.49 13.39
CA ALA A 126 2.60 4.03 12.80
C ALA A 126 1.97 3.00 11.83
N MET A 127 2.78 2.40 10.96
CA MET A 127 2.33 1.33 10.05
C MET A 127 1.74 0.15 10.82
N ASP A 128 2.41 -0.31 11.87
CA ASP A 128 1.91 -1.43 12.69
C ASP A 128 0.60 -1.12 13.40
N SER A 129 0.41 0.13 13.81
CA SER A 129 -0.79 0.57 14.50
C SER A 129 -1.99 0.78 13.59
N HIS A 130 -1.77 0.86 12.26
CA HIS A 130 -2.82 1.05 11.26
C HIS A 130 -3.90 -0.02 11.38
N HIS A 131 -5.13 0.42 11.65
CA HIS A 131 -6.29 -0.45 11.73
C HIS A 131 -7.58 0.37 11.63
N LEU A 132 -8.25 0.35 10.48
CA LEU A 132 -9.47 1.15 10.24
C LEU A 132 -10.59 0.86 11.24
N GLY A 133 -10.70 -0.36 11.75
CA GLY A 133 -11.70 -0.69 12.79
C GLY A 133 -11.40 -0.13 14.19
N ARG A 134 -10.22 0.48 14.43
CA ARG A 134 -9.83 0.92 15.78
C ARG A 134 -10.72 2.07 16.24
N GLY A 135 -11.40 1.90 17.38
CA GLY A 135 -12.35 2.90 17.88
C GLY A 135 -13.63 3.01 17.04
N ARG A 136 -13.88 2.05 16.15
CA ARG A 136 -15.07 1.94 15.29
C ARG A 136 -15.70 0.55 15.47
N GLU A 137 -16.84 0.29 14.85
CA GLU A 137 -17.53 -1.01 14.97
C GLU A 137 -16.68 -2.18 14.43
N SER A 138 -16.18 -2.04 13.22
CA SER A 138 -15.28 -3.00 12.57
C SER A 138 -14.53 -2.33 11.42
N ALA A 139 -13.54 -3.02 10.84
CA ALA A 139 -12.87 -2.53 9.64
C ALA A 139 -13.83 -2.49 8.44
N GLU A 140 -14.75 -3.46 8.36
CA GLU A 140 -15.80 -3.55 7.36
C GLU A 140 -16.77 -2.37 7.45
N ALA A 141 -17.25 -2.05 8.66
CA ALA A 141 -18.14 -0.91 8.89
C ALA A 141 -17.44 0.43 8.58
N ALA A 142 -16.15 0.55 8.91
CA ALA A 142 -15.34 1.70 8.54
C ALA A 142 -15.21 1.83 7.02
N LEU A 143 -14.89 0.76 6.30
CA LEU A 143 -14.81 0.77 4.84
C LEU A 143 -16.17 1.06 4.18
N ALA A 144 -17.26 0.57 4.77
CA ALA A 144 -18.63 0.81 4.31
C ALA A 144 -19.05 2.29 4.41
N SER A 145 -18.38 3.09 5.25
CA SER A 145 -18.66 4.52 5.37
C SER A 145 -18.08 5.37 4.23
N ILE A 146 -17.10 4.83 3.48
CA ILE A 146 -16.43 5.55 2.39
C ILE A 146 -17.43 5.82 1.26
N ARG A 147 -17.70 7.11 0.99
CA ARG A 147 -18.60 7.56 -0.08
C ARG A 147 -17.90 7.80 -1.42
N ALA A 148 -16.59 8.03 -1.38
CA ALA A 148 -15.77 8.21 -2.58
C ALA A 148 -15.87 6.96 -3.47
N ARG A 149 -15.93 7.16 -4.79
CA ARG A 149 -15.69 6.04 -5.71
C ARG A 149 -14.24 5.60 -5.55
N THR A 150 -14.01 4.30 -5.40
CA THR A 150 -12.67 3.80 -5.05
C THR A 150 -12.11 2.84 -6.08
N LEU A 151 -10.93 3.15 -6.59
CA LEU A 151 -10.07 2.21 -7.28
C LEU A 151 -9.07 1.63 -6.29
N VAL A 152 -9.09 0.32 -6.12
CA VAL A 152 -8.10 -0.45 -5.38
C VAL A 152 -7.19 -1.13 -6.39
N VAL A 153 -5.88 -0.97 -6.22
CA VAL A 153 -4.86 -1.58 -7.08
C VAL A 153 -3.99 -2.51 -6.25
N GLY A 154 -4.06 -3.81 -6.52
CA GLY A 154 -3.16 -4.82 -5.95
C GLY A 154 -2.03 -5.18 -6.92
N ILE A 155 -0.91 -5.67 -6.39
CA ILE A 155 0.20 -6.20 -7.19
C ILE A 155 0.31 -7.71 -6.92
N ARG A 156 0.22 -8.54 -7.97
CA ARG A 156 0.17 -10.01 -7.85
C ARG A 156 1.32 -10.59 -7.04
N SER A 157 2.51 -10.03 -7.18
CA SER A 157 3.73 -10.55 -6.55
C SER A 157 4.10 -9.86 -5.24
N ASP A 158 3.21 -9.03 -4.69
CA ASP A 158 3.40 -8.37 -3.41
C ASP A 158 3.36 -9.40 -2.27
N ILE A 159 4.43 -9.44 -1.48
CA ILE A 159 4.54 -10.30 -0.29
C ILE A 159 4.45 -9.50 1.01
N LEU A 160 4.46 -8.16 0.94
CA LEU A 160 4.28 -7.30 2.10
C LEU A 160 2.79 -7.09 2.34
N PHE A 161 2.06 -6.69 1.29
CA PHE A 161 0.60 -6.50 1.30
C PHE A 161 -0.05 -7.34 0.20
N PRO A 162 -0.27 -8.65 0.46
CA PRO A 162 -0.73 -9.57 -0.55
C PRO A 162 -2.16 -9.23 -1.03
N VAL A 163 -2.52 -9.72 -2.21
CA VAL A 163 -3.73 -9.30 -2.97
C VAL A 163 -5.02 -9.46 -2.16
N GLU A 164 -5.08 -10.45 -1.28
CA GLU A 164 -6.21 -10.72 -0.39
C GLU A 164 -6.54 -9.51 0.49
N GLU A 165 -5.54 -8.70 0.88
CA GLU A 165 -5.76 -7.46 1.64
C GLU A 165 -6.44 -6.39 0.78
N GLN A 166 -6.15 -6.32 -0.52
CA GLN A 166 -6.82 -5.41 -1.46
C GLN A 166 -8.20 -5.91 -1.90
N GLU A 167 -8.38 -7.23 -2.01
CA GLU A 167 -9.71 -7.84 -2.20
C GLU A 167 -10.63 -7.50 -1.03
N PHE A 168 -10.12 -7.53 0.20
CA PHE A 168 -10.87 -7.12 1.38
C PHE A 168 -11.33 -5.66 1.28
N LEU A 169 -10.46 -4.75 0.85
CA LEU A 169 -10.82 -3.33 0.63
C LEU A 169 -11.93 -3.20 -0.41
N ALA A 170 -11.73 -3.78 -1.60
CA ALA A 170 -12.68 -3.64 -2.70
C ALA A 170 -14.05 -4.27 -2.38
N ARG A 171 -14.09 -5.33 -1.58
CA ARG A 171 -15.31 -6.00 -1.15
C ARG A 171 -16.17 -5.16 -0.20
N HIS A 172 -15.55 -4.40 0.70
CA HIS A 172 -16.26 -3.68 1.76
C HIS A 172 -16.47 -2.19 1.49
N ILE A 173 -15.82 -1.62 0.47
CA ILE A 173 -16.09 -0.26 0.02
C ILE A 173 -17.29 -0.29 -0.95
N PRO A 174 -18.39 0.44 -0.71
CA PRO A 174 -19.62 0.32 -1.50
C PRO A 174 -19.45 0.61 -3.00
N GLN A 175 -18.56 1.55 -3.32
CA GLN A 175 -18.20 1.91 -4.69
C GLN A 175 -16.74 1.52 -5.01
N GLY A 176 -16.28 0.41 -4.41
CA GLY A 176 -14.96 -0.16 -4.61
C GLY A 176 -14.86 -0.97 -5.90
N SER A 177 -13.70 -0.92 -6.53
CA SER A 177 -13.33 -1.79 -7.65
C SER A 177 -11.88 -2.20 -7.51
N LEU A 178 -11.56 -3.46 -7.82
CA LEU A 178 -10.20 -4.00 -7.76
C LEU A 178 -9.61 -4.17 -9.16
N VAL A 179 -8.34 -3.77 -9.30
CA VAL A 179 -7.46 -4.19 -10.39
C VAL A 179 -6.24 -4.85 -9.77
N VAL A 180 -5.88 -6.05 -10.24
CA VAL A 180 -4.63 -6.73 -9.88
C VAL A 180 -3.67 -6.62 -11.04
N ILE A 181 -2.49 -6.04 -10.80
CA ILE A 181 -1.45 -5.87 -11.81
C ILE A 181 -0.47 -7.05 -11.73
N GLU A 182 -0.20 -7.65 -12.89
CA GLU A 182 0.96 -8.53 -13.07
C GLU A 182 2.23 -7.71 -13.09
N SER A 183 2.99 -7.78 -12.01
CA SER A 183 4.31 -7.15 -11.93
C SER A 183 5.30 -8.11 -11.31
N PRO A 184 6.53 -8.23 -11.84
CA PRO A 184 7.58 -8.99 -11.19
C PRO A 184 8.17 -8.28 -9.96
N TYR A 185 7.89 -6.98 -9.77
CA TYR A 185 8.67 -6.11 -8.89
C TYR A 185 8.36 -6.22 -7.39
N GLY A 186 7.38 -7.03 -7.00
CA GLY A 186 6.89 -7.12 -5.62
C GLY A 186 6.08 -5.88 -5.25
N HIS A 187 6.09 -5.53 -3.96
CA HIS A 187 5.47 -4.31 -3.45
C HIS A 187 5.91 -3.07 -4.25
N ASP A 188 7.20 -2.97 -4.61
CA ASP A 188 7.73 -1.85 -5.41
C ASP A 188 7.06 -1.71 -6.79
N GLY A 189 6.25 -2.67 -7.24
CA GLY A 189 5.42 -2.57 -8.44
C GLY A 189 4.55 -1.30 -8.44
N PHE A 190 4.06 -0.82 -7.29
CA PHE A 190 3.26 0.41 -7.25
C PHE A 190 4.07 1.68 -7.60
N LEU A 191 5.40 1.63 -7.49
CA LEU A 191 6.32 2.72 -7.87
C LEU A 191 6.86 2.55 -9.29
N VAL A 192 6.98 1.31 -9.77
CA VAL A 192 7.65 0.99 -11.03
C VAL A 192 6.69 0.88 -12.21
N GLU A 193 5.47 0.36 -11.99
CA GLU A 193 4.49 0.08 -13.05
C GLU A 193 3.69 1.33 -13.47
N THR A 194 4.36 2.47 -13.61
CA THR A 194 3.72 3.79 -13.80
C THR A 194 2.77 3.81 -15.00
N GLU A 195 3.15 3.23 -16.13
CA GLU A 195 2.31 3.20 -17.34
C GLU A 195 1.03 2.36 -17.14
N THR A 196 1.16 1.17 -16.54
CA THR A 196 0.03 0.29 -16.29
C THR A 196 -0.93 0.88 -15.26
N ILE A 197 -0.39 1.40 -14.14
CA ILE A 197 -1.17 2.10 -13.12
C ILE A 197 -1.86 3.32 -13.73
N GLY A 198 -1.14 4.12 -14.52
CA GLY A 198 -1.67 5.31 -15.18
C GLY A 198 -2.84 4.99 -16.11
N ARG A 199 -2.77 3.92 -16.90
CA ARG A 199 -3.88 3.48 -17.76
C ARG A 199 -5.13 3.12 -16.96
N HIS A 200 -4.98 2.35 -15.88
CA HIS A 200 -6.11 1.98 -15.02
C HIS A 200 -6.72 3.19 -14.32
N LEU A 201 -5.87 4.09 -13.81
CA LEU A 201 -6.31 5.33 -13.19
C LEU A 201 -7.07 6.22 -14.18
N LEU A 202 -6.53 6.45 -15.39
CA LEU A 202 -7.21 7.24 -16.43
C LEU A 202 -8.56 6.63 -16.82
N ALA A 203 -8.62 5.31 -17.01
CA ALA A 203 -9.88 4.62 -17.30
C ALA A 203 -10.90 4.80 -16.16
N PHE A 204 -10.46 4.71 -14.90
CA PHE A 204 -11.30 4.92 -13.73
C PHE A 204 -11.80 6.37 -13.61
N LEU A 205 -10.93 7.36 -13.86
CA LEU A 205 -11.25 8.79 -13.82
C LEU A 205 -12.25 9.18 -14.93
N ASN A 206 -12.15 8.54 -16.10
CA ASN A 206 -13.01 8.83 -17.25
C ASN A 206 -14.37 8.12 -17.22
N ARG A 207 -14.57 7.13 -16.35
CA ARG A 207 -15.90 6.50 -16.18
C ARG A 207 -16.86 7.51 -15.56
N ARG A 208 -17.94 7.85 -16.29
CA ARG A 208 -19.07 8.59 -15.73
C ARG A 208 -19.71 7.76 -14.61
N PRO A 209 -20.15 8.38 -13.49
CA PRO A 209 -20.98 7.67 -12.52
C PRO A 209 -22.19 7.08 -13.25
N ALA A 210 -22.57 5.85 -12.92
CA ALA A 210 -23.86 5.33 -13.38
C ALA A 210 -24.94 6.32 -12.91
N ALA A 211 -25.80 6.80 -13.83
CA ALA A 211 -26.91 7.65 -13.44
C ALA A 211 -27.72 6.91 -12.38
N ALA A 212 -28.02 7.57 -11.26
CA ALA A 212 -28.92 7.04 -10.26
C ALA A 212 -30.22 6.64 -10.99
N ARG A 213 -30.60 5.36 -10.93
CA ARG A 213 -31.89 4.94 -11.46
C ARG A 213 -32.95 5.75 -10.70
N PRO A 214 -33.85 6.50 -11.37
CA PRO A 214 -34.94 7.13 -10.67
C PRO A 214 -35.75 6.03 -9.99
N THR A 215 -35.79 6.07 -8.66
CA THR A 215 -36.72 5.29 -7.85
C THR A 215 -38.11 5.80 -8.20
N TYR A 216 -38.80 5.12 -9.11
CA TYR A 216 -40.24 5.31 -9.24
C TYR A 216 -40.87 4.78 -7.96
N LEU A 217 -41.34 5.70 -7.11
CA LEU A 217 -42.30 5.37 -6.07
C LEU A 217 -43.56 4.86 -6.78
N PRO A 218 -44.11 3.69 -6.41
CA PRO A 218 -45.40 3.28 -6.92
C PRO A 218 -46.42 4.35 -6.56
N GLY A 219 -47.05 4.94 -7.58
CA GLY A 219 -48.16 5.85 -7.39
C GLY A 219 -49.27 5.13 -6.64
N THR A 220 -49.77 5.78 -5.59
CA THR A 220 -51.05 5.47 -4.98
C THR A 220 -52.14 5.76 -6.00
N GLU A 221 -52.65 4.73 -6.68
CA GLU A 221 -53.95 4.82 -7.34
C GLU A 221 -55.03 4.63 -6.28
N SER A 222 -55.58 5.76 -5.85
CA SER A 222 -56.92 5.86 -5.29
C SER A 222 -57.86 6.20 -6.43
N PHE A 223 -58.76 5.28 -6.81
CA PHE A 223 -60.20 5.46 -7.04
C PHE A 223 -60.84 4.11 -7.32
#